data_AF-A0A9D2QTL1-F1
#
_entry.id   AF-A0A9D2QTL1-F1
#
_cell.length_a   1.000
_cell.length_b   1.000
_cell.length_c   1.000
_cell.angle_alpha   90.00
_cell.angle_beta   90.00
_cell.angle_gamma   90.00
#
_symmetry.space_group_name_H-M   'P 1'
#
loop_
_entity.id
_entity.type
_entity.pdbx_description
1 polymer ?
#
loop_
_entity_poly.entity_id
_entity_poly.type
_entity_poly.pdbx_seq_one_letter_code
_entity_poly.pdbx_strand_id
1 'polypeptide(L)'
;MKKRVVFKKYHYRECDSFADYLERMAAKGWIFKGWRLGLVFYKDQPRKETYAAEIFPEGDENDKRPEPNTQEYARYCEEAGWELVDSTGKFCVFRKIREDAVPIVTEEERYENVRKAEWDSFKNELFLSCFCEALLGWRLCTSDFITYIFSDLLLLLLSTCTVLFLGEFFRFLGFIAWKVSSNHRMKQGRRIFYGGGSWTVYIWISFRSLLYFIFTVILLGAVVVFSGRNRTFVVFISAAGFLIFGLLQTWIRPSRGKNILATLLFVCIFPIMILAVSLGISEERKGNGTETGEQEAFVETTYGSGSIEIEDNIGGFLERLSSTVLLFMLLMECKGRNLMRTESFAMHITRTETGSWTGSILFI
;
A
#
# COMPACT_ATOMS: atom_id res chain seq x y z
N MET A 1 25.77 16.66 21.20
CA MET A 1 24.33 16.83 21.50
C MET A 1 23.59 15.51 21.33
N LYS A 2 22.73 15.10 22.28
CA LYS A 2 21.92 13.87 22.13
C LYS A 2 20.69 14.16 21.26
N LYS A 3 20.39 13.29 20.30
CA LYS A 3 19.23 13.37 19.40
C LYS A 3 18.22 12.28 19.74
N ARG A 4 16.92 12.60 19.69
CA ARG A 4 15.81 11.65 19.84
C ARG A 4 14.82 11.84 18.70
N VAL A 5 14.36 10.75 18.10
CA VAL A 5 13.29 10.75 17.09
C VAL A 5 12.07 10.06 17.68
N VAL A 6 10.89 10.66 17.55
CA VAL A 6 9.62 10.10 18.04
C VAL A 6 8.65 9.97 16.87
N PHE A 7 8.14 8.75 16.67
CA PHE A 7 7.15 8.43 15.65
C PHE A 7 5.73 8.65 16.17
N LYS A 8 5.37 9.92 16.37
CA LYS A 8 4.02 10.32 16.73
C LYS A 8 3.47 11.23 15.63
N LYS A 9 2.22 10.98 15.23
CA LYS A 9 1.48 11.76 14.24
C LYS A 9 0.30 12.45 14.92
N TYR A 10 -0.10 13.58 14.36
CA TYR A 10 -1.21 14.40 14.84
C TYR A 10 -2.11 14.73 13.66
N HIS A 11 -3.42 14.73 13.88
CA HIS A 11 -4.39 15.22 12.90
C HIS A 11 -4.47 16.75 12.91
N TYR A 12 -4.96 17.36 11.83
CA TYR A 12 -5.17 18.81 11.76
C TYR A 12 -6.12 19.33 12.85
N ARG A 13 -6.98 18.48 13.40
CA ARG A 13 -7.85 18.81 14.54
C ARG A 13 -7.18 18.72 15.92
N GLU A 14 -5.89 18.35 15.97
CA GLU A 14 -5.15 18.12 17.21
C GLU A 14 -4.02 19.14 17.42
N CYS A 15 -4.13 20.33 16.82
CA CYS A 15 -3.16 21.41 16.95
C CYS A 15 -2.82 21.74 18.41
N ASP A 16 -3.81 21.89 19.29
CA ASP A 16 -3.56 22.21 20.71
C ASP A 16 -2.90 21.03 21.42
N SER A 17 -3.34 19.81 21.16
CA SER A 17 -2.71 18.59 21.72
C SER A 17 -1.28 18.37 21.21
N PHE A 18 -0.96 18.85 20.02
CA PHE A 18 0.39 18.81 19.47
C PHE A 18 1.28 19.86 20.14
N ALA A 19 0.81 21.10 20.25
CA ALA A 19 1.49 22.16 20.99
C ALA A 19 1.79 21.74 22.45
N ASP A 20 0.78 21.28 23.19
CA ASP A 20 0.90 20.77 24.56
C ASP A 20 1.98 19.69 24.69
N TYR A 21 2.07 18.81 23.70
CA TYR A 21 3.08 17.74 23.70
C TYR A 21 4.50 18.29 23.51
N LEU A 22 4.67 19.29 22.64
CA LEU A 22 5.96 19.95 22.45
C LEU A 22 6.39 20.71 23.70
N GLU A 23 5.48 21.41 24.37
CA GLU A 23 5.75 22.10 25.64
C GLU A 23 6.17 21.13 26.74
N ARG A 24 5.46 20.00 26.89
CA ARG A 24 5.83 18.94 27.84
C ARG A 24 7.20 18.32 27.54
N MET A 25 7.59 18.25 26.27
CA MET A 25 8.91 17.77 25.87
C MET A 25 10.00 18.80 26.17
N ALA A 26 9.75 20.08 25.90
CA ALA A 26 10.67 21.16 26.22
C ALA A 26 10.91 21.30 27.73
N ALA A 27 9.86 21.14 28.55
CA ALA A 27 9.95 21.10 30.01
C ALA A 27 10.81 19.93 30.54
N LYS A 28 11.04 18.89 29.73
CA LYS A 28 11.94 17.76 30.04
C LYS A 28 13.35 17.94 29.45
N GLY A 29 13.64 19.08 28.83
CA GLY A 29 14.90 19.38 28.15
C GLY A 29 15.01 18.75 26.76
N TRP A 30 13.88 18.42 26.11
CA TRP A 30 13.85 17.93 24.73
C TRP A 30 13.22 18.99 23.82
N ILE A 31 14.07 19.73 23.10
CA ILE A 31 13.62 20.84 22.25
C ILE A 31 13.34 20.32 20.84
N PHE A 32 12.16 20.64 20.33
CA PHE A 32 11.77 20.30 18.97
C PHE A 32 12.61 21.09 17.96
N LYS A 33 13.12 20.39 16.94
CA LYS A 33 13.92 21.00 15.86
C LYS A 33 13.34 20.75 14.47
N GLY A 34 12.21 20.06 14.38
CA GLY A 34 11.56 19.79 13.11
C GLY A 34 11.29 18.32 12.82
N TRP A 35 10.91 18.03 11.58
CA TRP A 35 10.59 16.70 11.10
C TRP A 35 11.76 16.06 10.34
N ARG A 36 12.02 14.77 10.58
CA ARG A 36 12.85 13.90 9.73
C ARG A 36 12.51 12.45 10.08
N LEU A 37 11.77 11.76 9.21
CA LEU A 37 11.05 10.50 9.47
C LEU A 37 9.99 10.53 10.59
N GLY A 38 10.20 11.37 11.60
CA GLY A 38 9.28 11.65 12.70
C GLY A 38 9.64 12.97 13.35
N LEU A 39 9.15 13.20 14.56
CA LEU A 39 9.45 14.40 15.34
C LEU A 39 10.89 14.32 15.88
N VAL A 40 11.74 15.28 15.52
CA VAL A 40 13.14 15.30 15.94
C VAL A 40 13.33 16.26 17.12
N PHE A 41 13.90 15.74 18.20
CA PHE A 41 14.24 16.48 19.40
C PHE A 41 15.74 16.44 19.68
N TYR A 42 16.27 17.55 20.17
CA TYR A 42 17.64 17.66 20.67
C TYR A 42 17.61 17.87 22.18
N LYS A 43 18.54 17.20 22.88
CA LYS A 43 18.69 17.39 24.32
C LYS A 43 19.32 18.75 24.59
N ASP A 44 18.64 19.51 25.43
CA ASP A 44 19.01 20.83 25.91
C ASP A 44 18.62 20.97 27.40
N GLN A 45 18.82 22.14 27.99
CA GLN A 45 18.35 22.43 29.35
C GLN A 45 16.81 22.44 29.41
N PRO A 46 16.20 21.84 30.44
CA PRO A 46 14.77 21.96 30.69
C PRO A 46 14.34 23.41 30.77
N ARG A 47 13.37 23.81 29.95
CA ARG A 47 12.82 25.16 29.94
C ARG A 47 11.35 25.16 29.60
N LYS A 48 10.63 26.14 30.15
CA LYS A 48 9.22 26.37 29.85
C LYS A 48 9.15 27.19 28.56
N GLU A 49 8.79 26.53 27.48
CA GLU A 49 8.62 27.13 26.16
C GLU A 49 7.13 27.04 25.81
N THR A 50 6.59 28.08 25.18
CA THR A 50 5.22 28.06 24.63
C THR A 50 5.27 27.78 23.14
N TYR A 51 4.50 26.79 22.71
CA TYR A 51 4.39 26.41 21.30
C TYR A 51 2.99 26.71 20.77
N ALA A 52 2.91 27.05 19.49
CA ALA A 52 1.65 27.11 18.74
C ALA A 52 1.79 26.24 17.50
N ALA A 53 0.90 25.26 17.35
CA ALA A 53 0.78 24.50 16.11
C ALA A 53 -0.41 25.07 15.35
N GLU A 54 -0.17 25.57 14.15
CA GLU A 54 -1.17 26.20 13.31
C GLU A 54 -1.18 25.59 11.90
N ILE A 55 -2.27 25.81 11.19
CA ILE A 55 -2.47 25.31 9.83
C ILE A 55 -2.40 26.49 8.88
N PHE A 56 -1.44 26.44 7.97
CA PHE A 56 -1.29 27.43 6.92
C PHE A 56 -2.09 26.98 5.68
N PRO A 57 -3.14 27.73 5.28
CA PRO A 57 -4.07 27.28 4.24
C PRO A 57 -3.44 27.25 2.85
N GLU A 58 -2.43 28.08 2.57
CA GLU A 58 -1.73 28.11 1.29
C GLU A 58 -0.61 27.05 1.18
N GLY A 59 -0.33 26.32 2.26
CA GLY A 59 0.61 25.20 2.22
C GLY A 59 0.05 24.05 1.38
N ASP A 60 0.93 23.31 0.71
CA ASP A 60 0.57 22.08 0.00
C ASP A 60 0.76 20.86 0.92
N GLU A 61 -0.11 19.85 0.82
CA GLU A 61 0.02 18.60 1.59
C GLU A 61 1.34 17.87 1.29
N ASN A 62 1.90 18.05 0.10
CA ASN A 62 3.16 17.45 -0.33
C ASN A 62 4.40 18.25 0.06
N ASP A 63 4.22 19.42 0.71
CA ASP A 63 5.33 20.24 1.16
C ASP A 63 6.07 19.51 2.28
N LYS A 64 7.31 19.13 1.99
CA LYS A 64 8.11 18.40 2.97
C LYS A 64 8.87 19.33 3.88
N ARG A 65 8.92 20.63 3.62
CA ARG A 65 9.67 21.64 4.37
C ARG A 65 9.02 23.01 4.16
N PRO A 66 9.39 24.05 4.94
CA PRO A 66 8.91 25.40 4.71
C PRO A 66 9.26 25.89 3.30
N GLU A 67 8.23 26.07 2.47
CA GLU A 67 8.34 26.67 1.14
C GLU A 67 8.36 28.21 1.23
N PRO A 68 8.74 28.94 0.16
CA PRO A 68 8.87 30.40 0.21
C PRO A 68 7.67 31.14 0.79
N ASN A 69 6.45 30.77 0.42
CA ASN A 69 5.21 31.38 0.96
C ASN A 69 5.08 31.15 2.48
N THR A 70 5.41 29.95 2.97
CA THR A 70 5.40 29.65 4.41
C THR A 70 6.47 30.45 5.15
N GLN A 71 7.64 30.66 4.53
CA GLN A 71 8.71 31.45 5.10
C GLN A 71 8.35 32.95 5.15
N GLU A 72 7.66 33.45 4.13
CA GLU A 72 7.13 34.81 4.10
C GLU A 72 6.10 35.02 5.20
N TYR A 73 5.14 34.11 5.34
CA TYR A 73 4.19 34.10 6.45
C TYR A 73 4.89 34.06 7.82
N ALA A 74 5.94 33.26 7.95
CA ALA A 74 6.72 33.17 9.18
C ALA A 74 7.43 34.47 9.56
N ARG A 75 7.86 35.29 8.58
CA ARG A 75 8.47 36.60 8.87
C ARG A 75 7.48 37.56 9.51
N TYR A 76 6.22 37.58 9.04
CA TYR A 76 5.17 38.37 9.67
C TYR A 76 4.88 37.89 11.11
N CYS A 77 4.93 36.57 11.34
CA CYS A 77 4.75 35.99 12.67
C CYS A 77 5.92 36.32 13.61
N GLU A 78 7.14 36.42 13.08
CA GLU A 78 8.35 36.78 13.84
C GLU A 78 8.26 38.20 14.40
N GLU A 79 7.73 39.14 13.62
CA GLU A 79 7.45 40.51 14.08
C GLU A 79 6.43 40.54 15.23
N ALA A 80 5.43 39.64 15.18
CA ALA A 80 4.43 39.44 16.22
C ALA A 80 4.95 38.64 17.44
N GLY A 81 6.23 38.26 17.45
CA GLY A 81 6.88 37.58 18.58
C GLY A 81 6.88 36.05 18.50
N TRP A 82 6.70 35.47 17.32
CA TRP A 82 6.68 34.01 17.08
C TRP A 82 7.77 33.55 16.10
N GLU A 83 8.59 32.59 16.51
CA GLU A 83 9.60 31.96 15.65
C GLU A 83 9.04 30.71 14.97
N LEU A 84 9.11 30.61 13.65
CA LEU A 84 8.85 29.34 12.97
C LEU A 84 9.97 28.34 13.27
N VAL A 85 9.62 27.22 13.90
CA VAL A 85 10.58 26.14 14.17
C VAL A 85 10.75 25.26 12.93
N ASP A 86 9.64 24.78 12.37
CA ASP A 86 9.60 23.99 11.14
C ASP A 86 8.15 23.89 10.64
N SER A 87 7.97 23.42 9.40
CA SER A 87 6.66 23.08 8.83
C SER A 87 6.70 21.77 8.03
N THR A 88 5.55 21.07 7.96
CA THR A 88 5.37 19.89 7.11
C THR A 88 3.92 19.80 6.65
N GLY A 89 3.71 19.57 5.36
CA GLY A 89 2.40 19.75 4.73
C GLY A 89 1.86 21.14 5.05
N LYS A 90 0.62 21.18 5.54
CA LYS A 90 0.00 22.43 6.01
C LYS A 90 0.31 22.79 7.47
N PHE A 91 0.95 21.90 8.24
CA PHE A 91 1.32 22.19 9.63
C PHE A 91 2.50 23.13 9.73
N CYS A 92 2.34 24.21 10.51
CA CYS A 92 3.42 25.10 10.91
C CYS A 92 3.53 25.09 12.44
N VAL A 93 4.73 24.89 12.97
CA VAL A 93 4.99 24.94 14.40
C VAL A 93 5.79 26.19 14.73
N PHE A 94 5.22 27.01 15.57
CA PHE A 94 5.79 28.25 16.06
C PHE A 94 6.17 28.14 17.53
N ARG A 95 7.23 28.85 17.92
CA ARG A 95 7.69 29.02 19.30
C ARG A 95 7.54 30.49 19.68
N LYS A 96 7.00 30.76 20.86
CA LYS A 96 6.87 32.11 21.39
C LYS A 96 8.23 32.68 21.81
N ILE A 97 8.60 33.85 21.30
CA ILE A 97 9.84 34.57 21.65
C ILE A 97 9.55 35.72 22.61
N ARG A 98 8.45 36.47 22.41
CA ARG A 98 8.09 37.64 23.21
C ARG A 98 6.89 37.35 24.10
N GLU A 99 6.88 37.81 25.34
CA GLU A 99 5.78 37.54 26.29
C GLU A 99 4.44 38.17 25.88
N ASP A 100 4.50 39.31 25.20
CA ASP A 100 3.36 40.07 24.67
C ASP A 100 2.88 39.59 23.29
N ALA A 101 3.40 38.47 22.78
CA ALA A 101 3.01 37.95 21.46
C ALA A 101 1.50 37.70 21.37
N VAL A 102 0.88 38.31 20.36
CA VAL A 102 -0.54 38.14 20.04
C VAL A 102 -0.80 36.76 19.42
N PRO A 103 -2.02 36.20 19.52
CA PRO A 103 -2.38 34.97 18.81
C PRO A 103 -2.12 35.10 17.31
N ILE A 104 -1.52 34.08 16.71
CA ILE A 104 -1.12 34.07 15.28
C ILE A 104 -2.33 34.18 14.35
N VAL A 105 -3.42 33.48 14.71
CA VAL A 105 -4.64 33.38 13.90
C VAL A 105 -5.84 33.65 14.80
N THR A 106 -6.87 34.31 14.25
CA THR A 106 -8.17 34.46 14.95
C THR A 106 -8.86 33.11 15.08
N GLU A 107 -9.77 32.94 16.05
CA GLU A 107 -10.46 31.66 16.27
C GLU A 107 -11.30 31.22 15.06
N GLU A 108 -11.94 32.19 14.39
CA GLU A 108 -12.74 31.99 13.18
C GLU A 108 -11.89 31.52 12.00
N GLU A 109 -10.76 32.19 11.77
CA GLU A 109 -9.82 31.83 10.70
C GLU A 109 -9.14 30.50 10.98
N ARG A 110 -8.78 30.22 12.24
CA ARG A 110 -8.23 28.94 12.67
C ARG A 110 -9.19 27.79 12.37
N TYR A 111 -10.48 27.98 12.65
CA TYR A 111 -11.51 27.00 12.31
C TYR A 111 -11.61 26.75 10.81
N GLU A 112 -11.65 27.81 10.01
CA GLU A 112 -11.73 27.69 8.55
C GLU A 112 -10.47 27.01 7.96
N ASN A 113 -9.28 27.30 8.49
CA ASN A 113 -8.03 26.68 8.08
C ASN A 113 -8.01 25.18 8.40
N VAL A 114 -8.38 24.80 9.63
CA VAL A 114 -8.50 23.38 10.03
C VAL A 114 -9.54 22.66 9.17
N ARG A 115 -10.71 23.26 8.96
CA ARG A 115 -11.79 22.67 8.17
C ARG A 115 -11.38 22.44 6.72
N LYS A 116 -10.70 23.41 6.09
CA LYS A 116 -10.21 23.30 4.71
C LYS A 116 -9.12 22.23 4.60
N ALA A 117 -8.15 22.21 5.52
CA ALA A 117 -7.08 21.21 5.51
C ALA A 117 -7.63 19.78 5.70
N GLU A 118 -8.55 19.58 6.64
CA GLU A 118 -9.23 18.28 6.83
C GLU A 118 -10.01 17.85 5.58
N TRP A 119 -10.72 18.78 4.93
CA TRP A 119 -11.45 18.48 3.70
C TRP A 119 -10.53 18.13 2.53
N ASP A 120 -9.42 18.86 2.36
CA ASP A 120 -8.45 18.61 1.29
C ASP A 120 -7.72 17.28 1.47
N SER A 121 -7.35 16.93 2.70
CA SER A 121 -6.82 15.60 3.02
C SER A 121 -7.88 14.52 2.74
N PHE A 122 -9.12 14.77 3.16
CA PHE A 122 -10.21 13.80 3.01
C PHE A 122 -10.58 13.50 1.56
N LYS A 123 -10.77 14.53 0.73
CA LYS A 123 -11.24 14.35 -0.66
C LYS A 123 -10.27 13.53 -1.49
N ASN A 124 -8.96 13.69 -1.28
CA ASN A 124 -7.93 12.98 -2.03
C ASN A 124 -7.90 11.49 -1.65
N GLU A 125 -7.99 11.18 -0.36
CA GLU A 125 -8.03 9.80 0.14
C GLU A 125 -9.33 9.09 -0.25
N LEU A 126 -10.47 9.79 -0.19
CA LEU A 126 -11.76 9.26 -0.65
C LEU A 126 -11.72 8.99 -2.17
N PHE A 127 -11.21 9.93 -2.96
CA PHE A 127 -11.10 9.77 -4.41
C PHE A 127 -10.27 8.54 -4.77
N LEU A 128 -9.11 8.36 -4.14
CA LEU A 128 -8.25 7.20 -4.38
C LEU A 128 -8.96 5.88 -4.02
N SER A 129 -9.65 5.84 -2.87
CA SER A 129 -10.36 4.64 -2.42
C SER A 129 -11.52 4.28 -3.36
N CYS A 130 -12.33 5.28 -3.75
CA CYS A 130 -13.41 5.09 -4.74
C CYS A 130 -12.88 4.68 -6.11
N PHE A 131 -11.74 5.25 -6.54
CA PHE A 131 -11.12 4.91 -7.82
C PHE A 131 -10.63 3.45 -7.83
N CYS A 132 -9.98 2.99 -6.74
CA CYS A 132 -9.56 1.60 -6.60
C CYS A 132 -10.75 0.63 -6.62
N GLU A 133 -11.82 0.94 -5.86
CA GLU A 133 -13.06 0.16 -5.85
C GLU A 133 -13.71 0.12 -7.24
N ALA A 134 -13.78 1.25 -7.94
CA ALA A 134 -14.33 1.30 -9.30
C ALA A 134 -13.50 0.47 -10.28
N LEU A 135 -12.16 0.50 -10.20
CA LEU A 135 -11.29 -0.29 -11.06
C LEU A 135 -11.41 -1.80 -10.81
N LEU A 136 -11.47 -2.22 -9.54
CA LEU A 136 -11.63 -3.63 -9.17
C LEU A 136 -13.05 -4.12 -9.46
N GLY A 137 -14.06 -3.31 -9.14
CA GLY A 137 -15.46 -3.59 -9.43
C GLY A 137 -15.77 -3.64 -10.93
N TRP A 138 -15.11 -2.82 -11.74
CA TRP A 138 -15.23 -2.88 -13.20
C TRP A 138 -14.86 -4.26 -13.76
N ARG A 139 -13.86 -4.94 -13.16
CA ARG A 139 -13.50 -6.31 -13.57
C ARG A 139 -14.65 -7.29 -13.39
N LEU A 140 -15.49 -7.09 -12.36
CA LEU A 140 -16.68 -7.91 -12.14
C LEU A 140 -17.78 -7.64 -13.18
N CYS A 141 -17.78 -6.48 -13.84
CA CYS A 141 -18.74 -6.16 -14.91
C CYS A 141 -18.33 -6.71 -16.29
N THR A 142 -17.22 -7.44 -16.40
CA THR A 142 -16.77 -8.05 -17.67
C THR A 142 -17.36 -9.45 -17.87
N SER A 143 -17.29 -9.96 -19.11
CA SER A 143 -17.84 -11.28 -19.49
C SER A 143 -17.29 -12.46 -18.68
N ASP A 144 -16.15 -12.28 -18.01
CA ASP A 144 -15.49 -13.29 -17.18
C ASP A 144 -15.90 -13.21 -15.69
N PHE A 145 -17.04 -12.61 -15.37
CA PHE A 145 -17.55 -12.43 -14.01
C PHE A 145 -17.45 -13.69 -13.15
N ILE A 146 -17.85 -14.85 -13.69
CA ILE A 146 -17.82 -16.13 -12.97
C ILE A 146 -16.40 -16.50 -12.54
N THR A 147 -15.42 -16.33 -13.42
CA THR A 147 -14.01 -16.61 -13.11
C THR A 147 -13.49 -15.67 -12.02
N TYR A 148 -13.92 -14.42 -12.04
CA TYR A 148 -13.45 -13.39 -11.12
C TYR A 148 -14.12 -13.44 -9.74
N ILE A 149 -15.42 -13.73 -9.66
CA ILE A 149 -16.14 -13.81 -8.37
C ILE A 149 -15.68 -14.99 -7.51
N PHE A 150 -15.20 -16.07 -8.13
CA PHE A 150 -14.63 -17.23 -7.42
C PHE A 150 -13.11 -17.15 -7.23
N SER A 151 -12.48 -16.02 -7.57
CA SER A 151 -11.06 -15.81 -7.30
C SER A 151 -10.85 -15.35 -5.86
N ASP A 152 -10.26 -16.22 -5.04
CA ASP A 152 -9.91 -15.91 -3.64
C ASP A 152 -9.11 -14.61 -3.51
N LEU A 153 -8.16 -14.38 -4.44
CA LEU A 153 -7.31 -13.20 -4.47
C LEU A 153 -8.10 -11.92 -4.79
N LEU A 154 -9.02 -11.96 -5.75
CA LEU A 154 -9.83 -10.80 -6.10
C LEU A 154 -10.83 -10.47 -4.99
N LEU A 155 -11.46 -11.50 -4.40
CA LEU A 155 -12.34 -11.34 -3.23
C LEU A 155 -11.60 -10.74 -2.03
N LEU A 156 -10.36 -11.18 -1.78
CA LEU A 156 -9.51 -10.61 -0.74
C LEU A 156 -9.16 -9.14 -1.01
N LEU A 157 -8.85 -8.78 -2.26
CA LEU A 157 -8.58 -7.40 -2.65
C LEU A 157 -9.83 -6.51 -2.50
N LEU A 158 -10.98 -6.96 -3.02
CA LEU A 158 -12.26 -6.25 -2.91
C LEU A 158 -12.67 -6.04 -1.45
N SER A 159 -12.65 -7.11 -0.64
CA SER A 159 -13.01 -7.01 0.78
C SER A 159 -12.08 -6.05 1.54
N THR A 160 -10.78 -6.06 1.25
CA THR A 160 -9.82 -5.13 1.85
C THR A 160 -10.10 -3.68 1.42
N CYS A 161 -10.39 -3.44 0.13
CA CYS A 161 -10.82 -2.13 -0.37
C CYS A 161 -12.10 -1.65 0.32
N THR A 162 -13.08 -2.53 0.54
CA THR A 162 -14.35 -2.16 1.15
C THR A 162 -14.17 -1.78 2.61
N VAL A 163 -13.30 -2.47 3.35
CA VAL A 163 -12.95 -2.08 4.72
C VAL A 163 -12.27 -0.72 4.76
N LEU A 164 -11.35 -0.43 3.81
CA LEU A 164 -10.72 0.88 3.68
C LEU A 164 -11.75 1.98 3.38
N PHE A 165 -12.65 1.73 2.42
CA PHE A 165 -13.73 2.65 2.06
C PHE A 165 -14.67 2.93 3.24
N LEU A 166 -15.07 1.90 3.99
CA LEU A 166 -15.87 2.06 5.20
C LEU A 166 -15.14 2.91 6.25
N GLY A 167 -13.83 2.71 6.41
CA GLY A 167 -12.99 3.54 7.28
C GLY A 167 -13.03 5.02 6.90
N GLU A 168 -12.92 5.33 5.59
CA GLU A 168 -13.04 6.70 5.08
C GLU A 168 -14.45 7.27 5.26
N PHE A 169 -15.49 6.45 5.07
CA PHE A 169 -16.86 6.84 5.32
C PHE A 169 -17.11 7.21 6.79
N PHE A 170 -16.63 6.42 7.75
CA PHE A 170 -16.75 6.77 9.17
C PHE A 170 -15.96 8.04 9.53
N ARG A 171 -14.79 8.27 8.91
CA ARG A 171 -14.04 9.51 9.07
C ARG A 171 -14.82 10.72 8.56
N PHE A 172 -15.54 10.57 7.44
CA PHE A 172 -16.42 11.60 6.90
C PHE A 172 -17.57 11.94 7.86
N LEU A 173 -18.23 10.92 8.43
CA LEU A 173 -19.26 11.13 9.45
C LEU A 173 -18.68 11.86 10.68
N GLY A 174 -17.49 11.48 11.12
CA GLY A 174 -16.77 12.17 12.19
C GLY A 174 -16.41 13.62 11.85
N PHE A 175 -16.09 13.91 10.58
CA PHE A 175 -15.89 15.28 10.09
C PHE A 175 -17.19 16.10 10.13
N ILE A 176 -18.30 15.54 9.66
CA ILE A 176 -19.62 16.22 9.71
C ILE A 176 -20.03 16.48 11.16
N ALA A 177 -19.95 15.48 12.03
CA ALA A 177 -20.30 15.61 13.43
C ALA A 177 -19.45 16.70 14.12
N TRP A 178 -18.15 16.71 13.85
CA TRP A 178 -17.26 17.76 14.31
C TRP A 178 -17.67 19.14 13.77
N LYS A 179 -17.89 19.29 12.46
CA LYS A 179 -18.31 20.54 11.82
C LYS A 179 -19.59 21.10 12.42
N VAL A 180 -20.61 20.25 12.63
CA VAL A 180 -21.87 20.64 13.25
C VAL A 180 -21.65 21.09 14.69
N SER A 181 -20.90 20.32 15.48
CA SER A 181 -20.62 20.65 16.88
C SER A 181 -19.78 21.92 17.04
N SER A 182 -18.80 22.14 16.17
CA SER A 182 -17.93 23.31 16.16
C SER A 182 -18.71 24.57 15.78
N ASN A 183 -19.54 24.50 14.73
CA ASN A 183 -20.43 25.60 14.36
C ASN A 183 -21.38 25.98 15.50
N HIS A 184 -21.89 24.99 16.24
CA HIS A 184 -22.74 25.26 17.40
C HIS A 184 -21.98 25.97 18.54
N ARG A 185 -20.72 25.58 18.80
CA ARG A 185 -19.86 26.22 19.81
C ARG A 185 -19.48 27.66 19.43
N MET A 186 -19.17 27.90 18.15
CA MET A 186 -18.87 29.24 17.63
C MET A 186 -20.06 30.19 17.80
N LYS A 187 -21.28 29.72 17.51
CA LYS A 187 -22.51 30.50 17.73
C LYS A 187 -22.75 30.88 19.20
N GLN A 188 -22.18 30.13 20.14
CA GLN A 188 -22.24 30.41 21.58
C GLN A 188 -21.06 31.28 22.07
N GLY A 189 -20.18 31.75 21.17
CA GLY A 189 -18.98 32.50 21.53
C GLY A 189 -17.94 31.69 22.32
N ARG A 190 -18.02 30.35 22.26
CA ARG A 190 -17.07 29.47 22.96
C ARG A 190 -15.89 29.15 22.06
N ARG A 191 -14.67 29.26 22.59
CA ARG A 191 -13.45 28.84 21.88
C ARG A 191 -13.48 27.34 21.58
N ILE A 192 -12.97 26.97 20.40
CA ILE A 192 -12.85 25.58 19.98
C ILE A 192 -11.50 25.06 20.47
N PHE A 193 -11.52 24.00 21.27
CA PHE A 193 -10.32 23.27 21.62
C PHE A 193 -10.02 22.22 20.55
N TYR A 194 -8.86 22.32 19.91
CA TYR A 194 -8.35 21.41 18.89
C TYR A 194 -7.50 20.32 19.54
N GLY A 195 -8.16 19.42 20.25
CA GLY A 195 -7.53 18.31 20.95
C GLY A 195 -8.50 17.28 21.51
N GLY A 196 -7.99 16.36 22.33
CA GLY A 196 -8.82 15.42 23.11
C GLY A 196 -9.00 14.01 22.51
N GLY A 197 -8.37 13.70 21.38
CA GLY A 197 -8.45 12.39 20.72
C GLY A 197 -7.14 11.60 20.66
N SER A 198 -6.03 12.13 21.19
CA SER A 198 -4.69 11.74 20.74
C SER A 198 -4.33 10.25 20.81
N TRP A 199 -4.92 9.47 21.70
CA TRP A 199 -4.69 8.02 21.74
C TRP A 199 -5.62 7.27 20.78
N THR A 200 -6.92 7.53 20.82
CA THR A 200 -7.91 6.90 19.93
C THR A 200 -7.65 7.25 18.47
N VAL A 201 -7.38 8.52 18.17
CA VAL A 201 -7.01 9.00 16.84
C VAL A 201 -5.71 8.36 16.38
N TYR A 202 -4.70 8.25 17.26
CA TYR A 202 -3.45 7.56 16.94
C TYR A 202 -3.66 6.07 16.61
N ILE A 203 -4.49 5.36 17.38
CA ILE A 203 -4.85 3.96 17.10
C ILE A 203 -5.52 3.87 15.74
N TRP A 204 -6.50 4.72 15.46
CA TRP A 204 -7.21 4.73 14.17
C TRP A 204 -6.28 5.02 12.99
N ILE A 205 -5.38 6.01 13.10
CA ILE A 205 -4.35 6.30 12.08
C ILE A 205 -3.44 5.08 11.89
N SER A 206 -2.99 4.45 12.97
CA SER A 206 -2.07 3.33 12.92
C SER A 206 -2.72 2.09 12.30
N PHE A 207 -3.95 1.78 12.71
CA PHE A 207 -4.78 0.73 12.14
C PHE A 207 -5.02 0.95 10.66
N ARG A 208 -5.40 2.17 10.26
CA ARG A 208 -5.56 2.54 8.84
C ARG A 208 -4.26 2.40 8.05
N SER A 209 -3.15 2.87 8.58
CA SER A 209 -1.82 2.72 7.96
C SER A 209 -1.44 1.25 7.78
N LEU A 210 -1.81 0.39 8.73
CA LEU A 210 -1.62 -1.05 8.64
C LEU A 210 -2.51 -1.67 7.56
N LEU A 211 -3.78 -1.27 7.47
CA LEU A 211 -4.68 -1.75 6.41
C LEU A 211 -4.18 -1.37 5.02
N TYR A 212 -3.73 -0.14 4.81
CA TYR A 212 -3.10 0.25 3.54
C TYR A 212 -1.83 -0.55 3.25
N PHE A 213 -1.03 -0.86 4.27
CA PHE A 213 0.15 -1.71 4.12
C PHE A 213 -0.24 -3.14 3.71
N ILE A 214 -1.23 -3.75 4.38
CA ILE A 214 -1.76 -5.07 4.03
C ILE A 214 -2.31 -5.08 2.60
N PHE A 215 -3.13 -4.09 2.23
CA PHE A 215 -3.63 -3.93 0.87
C PHE A 215 -2.50 -3.87 -0.16
N THR A 216 -1.46 -3.08 0.11
CA THR A 216 -0.28 -3.00 -0.76
C THR A 216 0.44 -4.34 -0.89
N VAL A 217 0.59 -5.09 0.20
CA VAL A 217 1.22 -6.42 0.20
C VAL A 217 0.39 -7.43 -0.61
N ILE A 218 -0.94 -7.42 -0.46
CA ILE A 218 -1.84 -8.27 -1.23
C ILE A 218 -1.75 -7.91 -2.71
N LEU A 219 -1.74 -6.61 -3.06
CA LEU A 219 -1.61 -6.14 -4.43
C LEU A 219 -0.27 -6.57 -5.05
N LEU A 220 0.83 -6.49 -4.30
CA LEU A 220 2.13 -7.01 -4.72
C LEU A 220 2.10 -8.53 -4.92
N GLY A 221 1.49 -9.26 -3.99
CA GLY A 221 1.28 -10.70 -4.10
C GLY A 221 0.46 -11.08 -5.34
N ALA A 222 -0.59 -10.30 -5.63
CA ALA A 222 -1.40 -10.48 -6.83
C ALA A 222 -0.55 -10.32 -8.09
N VAL A 223 0.23 -9.23 -8.18
CA VAL A 223 1.13 -9.00 -9.31
C VAL A 223 2.12 -10.17 -9.45
N VAL A 224 2.67 -10.70 -8.37
CA VAL A 224 3.56 -11.88 -8.41
C VAL A 224 2.86 -13.12 -8.98
N VAL A 225 1.65 -13.43 -8.51
CA VAL A 225 0.89 -14.62 -8.97
C VAL A 225 0.56 -14.51 -10.45
N PHE A 226 0.13 -13.33 -10.91
CA PHE A 226 -0.17 -13.09 -12.33
C PHE A 226 1.10 -13.00 -13.21
N SER A 227 2.26 -12.66 -12.64
CA SER A 227 3.49 -12.47 -13.43
C SER A 227 4.28 -13.78 -13.68
N GLY A 228 3.87 -14.91 -13.09
CA GLY A 228 4.56 -16.20 -13.24
C GLY A 228 5.90 -16.30 -12.49
N ARG A 229 6.37 -17.53 -12.24
CA ARG A 229 7.50 -17.86 -11.34
C ARG A 229 8.83 -17.15 -11.66
N ASN A 230 9.03 -16.71 -12.90
CA ASN A 230 10.29 -16.08 -13.33
C ASN A 230 10.31 -14.54 -13.17
N ARG A 231 9.15 -13.90 -12.95
CA ARG A 231 9.06 -12.43 -12.81
C ARG A 231 8.86 -11.98 -11.37
N THR A 232 8.73 -12.92 -10.44
CA THR A 232 8.53 -12.68 -9.01
C THR A 232 9.62 -11.78 -8.42
N PHE A 233 10.89 -12.01 -8.76
CA PHE A 233 12.02 -11.22 -8.28
C PHE A 233 11.96 -9.75 -8.72
N VAL A 234 11.51 -9.48 -9.95
CA VAL A 234 11.35 -8.13 -10.48
C VAL A 234 10.30 -7.35 -9.69
N VAL A 235 9.20 -8.01 -9.31
CA VAL A 235 8.14 -7.39 -8.49
C VAL A 235 8.65 -7.02 -7.10
N PHE A 236 9.46 -7.87 -6.47
CA PHE A 236 10.06 -7.58 -5.16
C PHE A 236 11.05 -6.42 -5.20
N ILE A 237 11.97 -6.39 -6.18
CA ILE A 237 12.87 -5.25 -6.38
C ILE A 237 12.06 -3.97 -6.60
N SER A 238 10.97 -4.08 -7.37
CA SER A 238 10.09 -2.94 -7.65
C SER A 238 9.44 -2.42 -6.37
N ALA A 239 8.85 -3.29 -5.56
CA ALA A 239 8.27 -2.94 -4.28
C ALA A 239 9.28 -2.28 -3.33
N ALA A 240 10.48 -2.87 -3.21
CA ALA A 240 11.55 -2.34 -2.38
C ALA A 240 12.01 -0.96 -2.87
N GLY A 241 12.15 -0.76 -4.19
CA GLY A 241 12.50 0.52 -4.80
C GLY A 241 11.51 1.63 -4.47
N PHE A 242 10.21 1.35 -4.58
CA PHE A 242 9.15 2.30 -4.18
C PHE A 242 9.22 2.67 -2.68
N LEU A 243 9.41 1.68 -1.81
CA LEU A 243 9.52 1.91 -0.36
C LEU A 243 10.76 2.73 -0.02
N ILE A 244 11.92 2.37 -0.58
CA ILE A 244 13.18 3.10 -0.37
C ILE A 244 13.05 4.53 -0.88
N PHE A 245 12.45 4.74 -2.05
CA PHE A 245 12.23 6.08 -2.60
C PHE A 245 11.36 6.94 -1.67
N GLY A 246 10.25 6.39 -1.15
CA GLY A 246 9.39 7.08 -0.17
C GLY A 246 10.12 7.42 1.14
N LEU A 247 10.94 6.50 1.66
CA LEU A 247 11.75 6.74 2.86
C LEU A 247 12.84 7.78 2.62
N LEU A 248 13.50 7.74 1.46
CA LEU A 248 14.53 8.69 1.08
C LEU A 248 13.94 10.10 1.00
N GLN A 249 12.76 10.22 0.40
CA GLN A 249 12.01 11.46 0.30
C GLN A 249 11.66 12.07 1.67
N THR A 250 11.24 11.26 2.64
CA THR A 250 10.93 11.72 4.01
C THR A 250 12.18 12.02 4.85
N TRP A 251 13.33 11.45 4.49
CA TRP A 251 14.62 11.74 5.11
C TRP A 251 15.26 13.03 4.57
N ILE A 252 15.33 13.18 3.24
CA ILE A 252 15.97 14.31 2.56
C ILE A 252 15.12 15.57 2.66
N ARG A 253 13.79 15.45 2.63
CA ARG A 253 12.81 16.56 2.61
C ARG A 253 13.14 17.57 1.48
N PRO A 254 13.06 17.16 0.20
CA PRO A 254 13.29 18.07 -0.93
C PRO A 254 12.24 19.19 -0.97
N SER A 255 12.57 20.31 -1.64
CA SER A 255 11.56 21.35 -1.93
C SER A 255 10.46 20.83 -2.81
N ARG A 256 9.30 21.48 -2.82
CA ARG A 256 8.13 21.12 -3.63
C ARG A 256 8.49 20.83 -5.08
N GLY A 257 9.18 21.76 -5.74
CA GLY A 257 9.61 21.58 -7.15
C GLY A 257 10.56 20.39 -7.36
N LYS A 258 11.53 20.19 -6.45
CA LYS A 258 12.46 19.04 -6.50
C LYS A 258 11.75 17.72 -6.20
N ASN A 259 10.76 17.73 -5.30
CA ASN A 259 9.95 16.59 -4.94
C ASN A 259 9.08 16.15 -6.13
N ILE A 260 8.42 17.10 -6.79
CA ILE A 260 7.62 16.84 -8.00
C ILE A 260 8.53 16.29 -9.10
N LEU A 261 9.66 16.94 -9.38
CA LEU A 261 10.60 16.48 -10.40
C LEU A 261 11.12 15.07 -10.10
N ALA A 262 11.56 14.80 -8.86
CA ALA A 262 12.03 13.48 -8.47
C ALA A 262 10.93 12.42 -8.59
N THR A 263 9.69 12.76 -8.24
CA THR A 263 8.55 11.85 -8.34
C THR A 263 8.21 11.56 -9.81
N LEU A 264 8.21 12.58 -10.68
CA LEU A 264 7.99 12.39 -12.12
C LEU A 264 9.09 11.53 -12.75
N LEU A 265 10.36 11.82 -12.45
CA LEU A 265 11.48 11.01 -12.95
C LEU A 265 11.37 9.57 -12.46
N PHE A 266 11.01 9.35 -11.19
CA PHE A 266 10.81 8.02 -10.65
C PHE A 266 9.67 7.30 -11.37
N VAL A 267 8.49 7.90 -11.50
CA VAL A 267 7.34 7.28 -12.18
C VAL A 267 7.60 7.00 -13.66
N CYS A 268 8.44 7.79 -14.35
CA CYS A 268 8.78 7.55 -15.76
C CYS A 268 9.90 6.51 -15.94
N ILE A 269 10.99 6.60 -15.17
CA ILE A 269 12.17 5.74 -15.33
C ILE A 269 11.91 4.35 -14.76
N PHE A 270 11.16 4.27 -13.66
CA PHE A 270 10.98 3.02 -12.92
C PHE A 270 10.27 1.94 -13.75
N PRO A 271 9.17 2.21 -14.48
CA PRO A 271 8.55 1.22 -15.37
C PRO A 271 9.46 0.78 -16.52
N ILE A 272 10.27 1.70 -17.07
CA ILE A 272 11.22 1.39 -18.15
C ILE A 272 12.30 0.43 -17.63
N MET A 273 12.82 0.67 -16.42
CA MET A 273 13.76 -0.22 -15.77
C MET A 273 13.17 -1.62 -15.52
N ILE A 274 11.92 -1.69 -15.06
CA ILE A 274 11.20 -2.96 -14.89
C ILE A 274 11.08 -3.70 -16.22
N LEU A 275 10.70 -2.99 -17.28
CA LEU A 275 10.57 -3.57 -18.63
C LEU A 275 11.91 -4.09 -19.16
N ALA A 276 12.98 -3.32 -19.05
CA ALA A 276 14.32 -3.73 -19.46
C ALA A 276 14.81 -4.99 -18.71
N VAL A 277 14.63 -5.04 -17.40
CA VAL A 277 14.98 -6.23 -16.59
C VAL A 277 14.12 -7.43 -17.00
N SER A 278 12.83 -7.22 -17.26
CA SER A 278 11.93 -8.30 -17.69
C SER A 278 12.27 -8.87 -19.07
N LEU A 279 12.79 -8.03 -19.98
CA LEU A 279 13.22 -8.44 -21.31
C LEU A 279 14.58 -9.15 -21.28
N GLY A 280 15.55 -8.64 -20.50
CA GLY A 280 16.87 -9.27 -20.37
C GLY A 280 16.81 -10.70 -19.82
N ILE A 281 15.94 -10.95 -18.83
CA ILE A 281 15.69 -12.31 -18.31
C ILE A 281 15.07 -13.22 -19.38
N SER A 282 14.28 -12.67 -20.31
CA SER A 282 13.67 -13.44 -21.40
C SER A 282 14.68 -13.85 -22.48
N GLU A 283 15.75 -13.08 -22.67
CA GLU A 283 16.74 -13.27 -23.73
C GLU A 283 17.82 -14.28 -23.31
N GLU A 284 18.26 -14.23 -22.05
CA GLU A 284 19.14 -15.24 -21.44
C GLU A 284 18.52 -16.65 -21.48
N ARG A 285 17.19 -16.75 -21.40
CA ARG A 285 16.46 -18.01 -21.52
C ARG A 285 16.42 -18.57 -22.95
N LYS A 286 16.46 -17.72 -23.98
CA LYS A 286 16.59 -18.16 -25.38
C LYS A 286 18.03 -18.61 -25.67
N GLY A 287 19.03 -17.96 -25.07
CA GLY A 287 20.43 -18.37 -25.18
C GLY A 287 20.71 -19.75 -24.59
N ASN A 288 20.17 -20.05 -23.40
CA ASN A 288 20.37 -21.36 -22.75
C ASN A 288 19.47 -22.49 -23.27
N GLY A 289 18.46 -22.19 -24.09
CA GLY A 289 17.51 -23.18 -24.62
C GLY A 289 17.88 -23.77 -25.98
N THR A 290 19.03 -23.37 -26.57
CA THR A 290 19.41 -23.78 -27.94
C THR A 290 20.50 -24.87 -27.97
N GLU A 291 21.03 -25.31 -26.83
CA GLU A 291 22.15 -26.28 -26.79
C GLU A 291 21.80 -27.71 -26.32
N THR A 292 20.54 -28.01 -25.97
CA THR A 292 20.09 -29.41 -25.88
C THR A 292 19.44 -29.81 -27.19
N GLY A 293 20.28 -30.21 -28.14
CA GLY A 293 19.82 -30.85 -29.36
C GLY A 293 18.94 -32.06 -29.03
N GLU A 294 17.81 -32.15 -29.72
CA GLU A 294 17.03 -33.38 -29.86
C GLU A 294 17.97 -34.52 -30.26
N GLN A 295 18.29 -35.41 -29.31
CA GLN A 295 18.87 -36.69 -29.66
C GLN A 295 17.71 -37.62 -30.03
N GLU A 296 17.35 -37.61 -31.32
CA GLU A 296 16.60 -38.72 -31.91
C GLU A 296 17.44 -40.00 -31.82
N ALA A 297 17.13 -40.86 -30.86
CA ALA A 297 17.70 -42.20 -30.80
C ALA A 297 16.96 -43.09 -31.81
N PHE A 298 17.62 -43.40 -32.93
CA PHE A 298 17.10 -44.35 -33.92
C PHE A 298 17.16 -45.78 -33.36
N VAL A 299 15.99 -46.38 -33.10
CA VAL A 299 15.87 -47.79 -32.69
C VAL A 299 15.31 -48.59 -33.86
N GLU A 300 16.13 -49.46 -34.43
CA GLU A 300 15.70 -50.38 -35.48
C GLU A 300 15.01 -51.60 -34.84
N THR A 301 13.69 -51.72 -35.03
CA THR A 301 12.94 -52.91 -34.62
C THR A 301 12.51 -53.72 -35.85
N THR A 302 12.27 -55.02 -35.66
CA THR A 302 11.99 -56.01 -36.73
C THR A 302 10.67 -55.77 -37.49
N TYR A 303 9.96 -54.68 -37.20
CA TYR A 303 8.73 -54.26 -37.88
C TYR A 303 8.75 -52.74 -38.16
N GLY A 304 9.76 -52.26 -38.90
CA GLY A 304 9.75 -50.93 -39.53
C GLY A 304 10.27 -49.76 -38.69
N SER A 305 10.84 -48.76 -39.38
CA SER A 305 11.44 -47.55 -38.81
C SER A 305 10.40 -46.47 -38.48
N GLY A 306 10.41 -45.96 -37.26
CA GLY A 306 9.70 -44.74 -36.87
C GLY A 306 10.40 -44.07 -35.69
N SER A 307 10.44 -42.74 -35.68
CA SER A 307 10.98 -41.93 -34.58
C SER A 307 9.94 -41.79 -33.46
N ILE A 308 10.40 -41.85 -32.21
CA ILE A 308 9.59 -41.59 -31.01
C ILE A 308 10.31 -40.50 -30.22
N GLU A 309 9.63 -39.39 -29.97
CA GLU A 309 10.07 -38.35 -29.03
C GLU A 309 9.90 -38.87 -27.59
N ILE A 310 10.99 -38.93 -26.84
CA ILE A 310 10.98 -39.29 -25.42
C ILE A 310 10.85 -38.01 -24.61
N GLU A 311 9.64 -37.71 -24.13
CA GLU A 311 9.42 -36.63 -23.16
C GLU A 311 9.70 -37.15 -21.74
N ASP A 312 10.93 -36.99 -21.27
CA ASP A 312 11.32 -37.28 -19.89
C ASP A 312 10.71 -36.24 -18.93
N ASN A 313 9.82 -36.70 -18.03
CA ASN A 313 9.87 -36.48 -16.57
C ASN A 313 8.48 -36.67 -15.89
N ILE A 314 7.99 -37.92 -15.82
CA ILE A 314 6.91 -38.32 -14.89
C ILE A 314 7.51 -39.16 -13.75
N GLY A 315 8.57 -38.63 -13.10
CA GLY A 315 9.26 -39.32 -12.01
C GLY A 315 8.93 -38.82 -10.60
N GLY A 316 8.19 -37.71 -10.44
CA GLY A 316 8.12 -37.01 -9.15
C GLY A 316 6.73 -36.79 -8.53
N PHE A 317 5.64 -37.19 -9.18
CA PHE A 317 4.30 -36.76 -8.77
C PHE A 317 3.53 -37.77 -7.90
N LEU A 318 3.95 -39.04 -7.86
CA LEU A 318 3.16 -40.12 -7.20
C LEU A 318 3.51 -40.38 -5.73
N GLU A 319 4.50 -39.73 -5.14
CA GLU A 319 4.88 -39.98 -3.73
C GLU A 319 4.27 -38.99 -2.71
N ARG A 320 3.43 -38.02 -3.11
CA ARG A 320 3.06 -36.90 -2.21
C ARG A 320 1.58 -36.55 -2.10
N LEU A 321 0.68 -37.51 -2.27
CA LEU A 321 -0.75 -37.30 -2.01
C LEU A 321 -1.19 -38.01 -0.72
N SER A 322 -1.44 -37.19 0.30
CA SER A 322 -2.08 -37.57 1.57
C SER A 322 -3.44 -38.23 1.33
N SER A 323 -3.73 -39.28 2.11
CA SER A 323 -4.92 -40.16 2.05
C SER A 323 -6.28 -39.44 2.00
N THR A 324 -6.30 -38.17 2.43
CA THR A 324 -7.48 -37.28 2.40
C THR A 324 -7.84 -36.76 1.01
N VAL A 325 -6.90 -36.66 0.07
CA VAL A 325 -7.17 -36.18 -1.31
C VAL A 325 -7.77 -37.29 -2.17
N LEU A 326 -7.39 -38.55 -1.94
CA LEU A 326 -7.97 -39.71 -2.63
C LEU A 326 -9.46 -39.91 -2.27
N LEU A 327 -9.83 -39.65 -1.01
CA LEU A 327 -11.22 -39.82 -0.55
C LEU A 327 -12.17 -38.76 -1.14
N PHE A 328 -11.65 -37.56 -1.43
CA PHE A 328 -12.44 -36.46 -2.00
C PHE A 328 -12.71 -36.63 -3.50
N MET A 329 -11.79 -37.28 -4.25
CA MET A 329 -12.02 -37.57 -5.67
C MET A 329 -13.03 -38.71 -5.88
N LEU A 330 -13.02 -39.75 -5.04
CA LEU A 330 -13.97 -40.87 -5.14
C LEU A 330 -15.43 -40.48 -4.82
N LEU A 331 -15.67 -39.37 -4.11
CA LEU A 331 -17.02 -38.92 -3.77
C LEU A 331 -17.68 -38.04 -4.84
N MET A 332 -16.92 -37.51 -5.81
CA MET A 332 -17.44 -36.61 -6.84
C MET A 332 -17.97 -37.32 -8.09
N GLU A 333 -17.69 -38.61 -8.28
CA GLU A 333 -18.09 -39.39 -9.48
C GLU A 333 -19.57 -39.79 -9.52
N CYS A 334 -20.36 -39.50 -8.49
CA CYS A 334 -21.73 -40.02 -8.40
C CYS A 334 -22.84 -39.05 -8.90
N LYS A 335 -22.52 -37.88 -9.49
CA LYS A 335 -23.55 -36.92 -9.88
C LYS A 335 -23.22 -36.10 -11.14
N GLY A 336 -23.39 -36.68 -12.32
CA GLY A 336 -23.28 -35.93 -13.58
C GLY A 336 -23.32 -36.79 -14.83
N ARG A 337 -24.40 -37.55 -15.04
CA ARG A 337 -24.63 -38.26 -16.31
C ARG A 337 -25.19 -37.26 -17.33
N ASN A 338 -24.59 -37.25 -18.53
CA ASN A 338 -24.95 -36.54 -19.77
C ASN A 338 -24.21 -35.21 -20.01
N LEU A 339 -23.16 -35.23 -20.84
CA LEU A 339 -23.10 -34.55 -22.15
C LEU A 339 -21.70 -34.71 -22.80
N MET A 340 -21.70 -35.15 -24.05
CA MET A 340 -20.61 -35.06 -25.06
C MET A 340 -19.40 -36.02 -25.01
N ARG A 341 -19.65 -37.21 -25.57
CA ARG A 341 -18.91 -37.94 -26.62
C ARG A 341 -17.61 -37.29 -27.18
N THR A 342 -16.46 -37.83 -26.77
CA THR A 342 -15.28 -38.22 -27.60
C THR A 342 -14.36 -39.07 -26.71
N GLU A 343 -14.49 -40.39 -26.78
CA GLU A 343 -13.65 -41.32 -25.99
C GLU A 343 -12.59 -41.95 -26.91
N SER A 344 -11.32 -41.70 -26.60
CA SER A 344 -10.19 -42.45 -27.15
C SER A 344 -9.92 -43.63 -26.22
N PHE A 345 -10.50 -44.79 -26.51
CA PHE A 345 -10.27 -46.01 -25.72
C PHE A 345 -9.01 -46.74 -26.21
N ALA A 346 -8.02 -46.91 -25.34
CA ALA A 346 -6.95 -47.87 -25.54
C ALA A 346 -7.32 -49.18 -24.83
N MET A 347 -7.72 -50.21 -25.60
CA MET A 347 -8.02 -51.54 -25.08
C MET A 347 -6.75 -52.38 -25.10
N HIS A 348 -6.11 -52.58 -23.94
CA HIS A 348 -5.00 -53.51 -23.81
C HIS A 348 -5.55 -54.92 -23.61
N ILE A 349 -5.44 -55.77 -24.62
CA ILE A 349 -5.85 -57.17 -24.53
C ILE A 349 -4.60 -58.04 -24.44
N THR A 350 -4.42 -58.72 -23.30
CA THR A 350 -3.36 -59.72 -23.11
C THR A 350 -3.99 -61.11 -22.99
N ARG A 351 -3.41 -62.08 -23.72
CA ARG A 351 -3.82 -63.49 -23.71
C ARG A 351 -2.95 -64.23 -22.69
N THR A 352 -3.55 -64.82 -21.67
CA THR A 352 -2.86 -65.78 -20.79
C THR A 352 -2.91 -67.18 -21.43
N GLU A 353 -1.88 -68.00 -21.18
CA GLU A 353 -1.69 -69.32 -21.81
C GLU A 353 -2.78 -70.37 -21.49
N THR A 354 -3.79 -70.03 -20.69
CA THR A 354 -4.93 -70.93 -20.37
C THR A 354 -6.29 -70.47 -20.90
N GLY A 355 -6.34 -69.47 -21.80
CA GLY A 355 -7.51 -69.25 -22.65
C GLY A 355 -8.75 -68.60 -22.02
N SER A 356 -8.60 -67.76 -20.99
CA SER A 356 -9.69 -66.89 -20.49
C SER A 356 -9.34 -65.41 -20.67
N TRP A 357 -10.25 -64.61 -21.22
CA TRP A 357 -10.08 -63.15 -21.39
C TRP A 357 -10.47 -62.40 -20.12
N THR A 358 -9.58 -61.55 -19.61
CA THR A 358 -9.90 -60.56 -18.57
C THR A 358 -9.56 -59.16 -19.09
N GLY A 359 -10.59 -58.34 -19.35
CA GLY A 359 -10.42 -56.94 -19.74
C GLY A 359 -10.24 -56.06 -18.52
N SER A 360 -9.15 -55.29 -18.46
CA SER A 360 -8.97 -54.20 -17.50
C SER A 360 -9.07 -52.88 -18.26
N ILE A 361 -10.04 -52.03 -17.89
CA ILE A 361 -10.20 -50.71 -18.48
C ILE A 361 -9.27 -49.76 -17.72
N LEU A 362 -8.23 -49.27 -18.39
CA LEU A 362 -7.41 -48.17 -17.91
C LEU A 362 -8.14 -46.88 -18.26
N PHE A 363 -8.63 -46.14 -17.26
CA PHE A 363 -9.11 -44.78 -17.46
C PHE A 363 -7.88 -43.87 -17.58
N ILE A 364 -7.71 -43.20 -18.72
CA ILE A 364 -6.73 -42.13 -18.93
C ILE A 364 -7.44 -40.80 -18.72
#